data_AF-A0A2C9L656-F1
#
_entry.id   AF-A0A2C9L656-F1
#
_cell.length_a   1.000
_cell.length_b   1.000
_cell.length_c   1.000
_cell.angle_alpha   90.00
_cell.angle_beta   90.00
_cell.angle_gamma   90.00
#
_symmetry.space_group_name_H-M   'P 1'
#
loop_
_entity.id
_entity.type
_entity.pdbx_description
1 polymer ?
#
loop_
_entity_poly.entity_id
_entity_poly.type
_entity_poly.pdbx_seq_one_letter_code
_entity_poly.pdbx_strand_id
1 'polypeptide(L)' 'MPLYAKVFLYYGPYEAAGTVEYRQSRLQGLKTILTNAGHVVELRPFKDWNVVELWVNGEKIYKCDIRKLDYGK' A
#
# COMPACT_ATOMS: atom_id res chain seq x y z
N MET A 1 15.88 -0.80 5.58
CA MET A 1 15.43 -0.32 4.25
C MET A 1 16.34 0.85 3.86
N PRO A 2 16.84 0.93 2.61
CA PRO A 2 17.76 2.00 2.20
C PRO A 2 17.09 3.38 2.32
N LEU A 3 17.83 4.38 2.80
CA LEU A 3 17.34 5.75 2.95
C LEU A 3 16.87 6.31 1.60
N TYR A 4 15.77 7.08 1.62
CA TYR A 4 15.22 7.77 0.45
C TYR A 4 14.88 6.87 -0.75
N ALA A 5 14.67 5.58 -0.53
CA ALA A 5 14.30 4.66 -1.59
C ALA A 5 12.98 5.06 -2.28
N LYS A 6 12.90 4.79 -3.59
CA LYS A 6 11.64 4.83 -4.33
C LYS A 6 10.83 3.57 -4.00
N VAL A 7 9.61 3.77 -3.52
CA VAL A 7 8.74 2.72 -3.03
C VAL A 7 7.48 2.68 -3.88
N PHE A 8 7.15 1.50 -4.39
CA PHE A 8 5.88 1.25 -5.07
C PHE A 8 4.95 0.45 -4.16
N LEU A 9 3.73 0.93 -4.00
CA LEU A 9 2.69 0.27 -3.25
C LEU A 9 1.61 -0.19 -4.23
N TYR A 10 1.68 -1.46 -4.63
CA TYR A 10 0.67 -2.05 -5.49
C TYR A 10 -0.54 -2.44 -4.64
N TYR A 11 -1.75 -2.07 -5.06
CA TYR A 11 -2.94 -2.31 -4.27
C TYR A 11 -4.15 -2.72 -5.11
N GLY A 12 -4.83 -3.75 -4.64
CA GLY A 12 -6.04 -4.28 -5.24
C GLY A 12 -7.28 -3.50 -4.84
N PRO A 13 -8.39 -3.69 -5.56
CA PRO A 13 -9.67 -3.29 -5.02
C PRO A 13 -10.00 -4.19 -3.82
N TYR A 14 -10.77 -3.68 -2.87
CA TYR A 14 -11.20 -4.45 -1.72
C TYR A 14 -12.63 -4.14 -1.32
N GLU A 15 -13.23 -5.14 -0.68
CA GLU A 15 -14.58 -5.02 -0.15
C GLU A 15 -14.59 -4.11 1.08
N ALA A 16 -15.42 -3.08 1.02
CA ALA A 16 -15.84 -2.30 2.18
C ALA A 16 -17.25 -1.77 1.93
N ALA A 17 -18.09 -1.81 2.98
CA ALA A 17 -19.50 -1.39 2.91
C ALA A 17 -20.28 -2.07 1.76
N GLY A 18 -20.02 -3.36 1.51
CA GLY A 18 -20.75 -4.15 0.51
C GLY A 18 -20.34 -3.93 -0.95
N THR A 19 -19.30 -3.13 -1.23
CA THR A 19 -18.81 -2.88 -2.59
C THR A 19 -17.31 -3.11 -2.71
N VAL A 20 -16.87 -3.63 -3.85
CA VAL A 20 -15.45 -3.90 -4.15
C VAL A 20 -14.91 -2.84 -5.10
N GLU A 21 -14.07 -1.96 -4.58
CA GLU A 21 -13.55 -0.81 -5.32
C GLU A 21 -12.08 -0.54 -4.99
N TYR A 22 -11.39 0.20 -5.87
CA TYR A 22 -10.07 0.73 -5.59
C TYR A 22 -10.17 1.88 -4.58
N ARG A 23 -9.72 1.64 -3.35
CA ARG A 23 -9.72 2.65 -2.29
C ARG A 23 -8.34 2.76 -1.69
N GLN A 24 -7.95 3.99 -1.33
CA GLN A 24 -6.66 4.27 -0.72
C GLN A 24 -6.74 4.53 0.78
N SER A 25 -7.94 4.56 1.38
CA SER A 25 -8.14 4.97 2.77
C SER A 25 -7.34 4.12 3.78
N ARG A 26 -7.27 2.79 3.59
CA ARG A 26 -6.46 1.88 4.42
C ARG A 26 -4.96 1.93 4.11
N LEU A 27 -4.55 2.57 3.02
CA LEU A 27 -3.14 2.73 2.65
C LEU A 27 -2.50 3.98 3.27
N GLN A 28 -3.30 4.91 3.79
CA GLN A 28 -2.78 6.20 4.27
C GLN A 28 -1.82 6.04 5.45
N GLY A 29 -2.12 5.19 6.43
CA GLY A 29 -1.21 4.95 7.56
C GLY A 29 0.15 4.44 7.09
N LEU A 30 0.15 3.46 6.19
CA LEU A 30 1.39 2.91 5.61
C LEU A 30 2.14 3.96 4.77
N LYS A 31 1.43 4.74 3.95
CA LYS A 31 2.00 5.84 3.17
C LYS A 31 2.65 6.90 4.07
N THR A 32 1.99 7.28 5.16
CA THR A 32 2.50 8.26 6.13
C THR A 32 3.77 7.77 6.80
N ILE A 33 3.80 6.53 7.29
CA ILE A 33 4.99 5.94 7.93
C ILE A 33 6.18 5.94 6.97
N LEU A 34 5.98 5.51 5.73
CA LEU A 34 7.05 5.45 4.72
C LEU A 34 7.53 6.85 4.31
N THR A 35 6.61 7.80 4.13
CA THR A 35 6.95 9.19 3.80
C THR A 35 7.72 9.86 4.94
N ASN A 36 7.30 9.64 6.19
CA ASN A 36 7.99 10.18 7.37
C ASN A 36 9.40 9.57 7.56
N ALA A 37 9.61 8.34 7.09
CA ALA A 37 10.95 7.74 7.00
C ALA A 37 11.81 8.28 5.84
N GLY A 38 11.29 9.24 5.06
CA GLY A 38 11.99 9.89 3.95
C GLY A 38 11.82 9.19 2.60
N HIS A 39 10.95 8.19 2.47
CA HIS A 39 10.76 7.49 1.20
C HIS A 39 9.76 8.19 0.28
N VAL A 40 9.98 8.08 -1.02
CA VAL A 40 9.01 8.51 -2.03
C VAL A 40 8.08 7.34 -2.34
N VAL A 41 6.81 7.47 -1.95
CA VAL A 41 5.80 6.41 -2.10
C VAL A 41 4.86 6.70 -3.27
N GLU A 42 4.79 5.77 -4.21
CA GLU A 42 3.88 5.81 -5.36
C GLU A 42 2.86 4.67 -5.25
N LEU A 43 1.56 5.02 -5.20
CA LEU A 43 0.47 4.06 -5.13
C LEU A 43 0.08 3.61 -6.54
N ARG A 44 0.00 2.29 -6.77
CA ARG A 44 -0.30 1.69 -8.08
C ARG A 44 -1.46 0.70 -7.98
N PRO A 45 -2.64 0.98 -8.57
CA PRO A 45 -3.71 0.00 -8.60
C PRO A 45 -3.33 -1.22 -9.44
N PHE A 46 -3.74 -2.41 -9.04
CA PHE A 46 -3.59 -3.64 -9.82
C PHE A 46 -4.76 -4.62 -9.62
N LYS A 47 -4.80 -5.69 -10.42
CA LYS A 47 -6.00 -6.53 -10.55
C LYS A 47 -6.29 -7.46 -9.37
N ASP A 48 -5.29 -7.83 -8.57
CA ASP A 48 -5.50 -8.85 -7.53
C ASP A 48 -6.24 -8.25 -6.34
N TRP A 49 -7.42 -8.80 -6.05
CA TRP A 49 -8.29 -8.31 -4.98
C TRP A 49 -7.68 -8.47 -3.60
N ASN A 50 -7.98 -7.50 -2.73
CA ASN A 50 -7.60 -7.45 -1.33
C ASN A 50 -6.09 -7.49 -1.08
N VAL A 51 -5.23 -7.42 -2.10
CA VAL A 51 -3.78 -7.51 -1.90
C VAL A 51 -3.15 -6.13 -1.87
N VAL A 52 -2.18 -5.96 -0.96
CA VAL A 52 -1.18 -4.88 -1.02
C VAL A 52 0.20 -5.50 -1.12
N GLU A 53 1.01 -5.00 -2.05
CA GLU A 53 2.43 -5.35 -2.17
C GLU A 53 3.30 -4.11 -2.05
N LEU A 54 4.35 -4.21 -1.24
CA LEU A 54 5.37 -3.17 -1.09
C LEU A 54 6.62 -3.58 -1.87
N TRP A 55 7.02 -2.74 -2.81
CA TRP A 55 8.17 -2.96 -3.66
C TRP A 55 9.19 -1.86 -3.47
N VAL A 56 10.46 -2.25 -3.28
CA VAL A 56 11.58 -1.35 -3.06
C VAL A 56 12.70 -1.76 -4.00
N ASN A 57 13.19 -0.83 -4.81
CA ASN A 57 14.27 -1.10 -5.78
C ASN A 57 14.00 -2.30 -6.70
N GLY A 58 12.74 -2.55 -7.06
CA GLY A 58 12.35 -3.66 -7.93
C GLY A 58 12.17 -5.00 -7.22
N GLU A 59 12.32 -5.07 -5.90
CA GLU A 59 12.08 -6.27 -5.10
C GLU A 59 10.82 -6.13 -4.24
N LYS A 60 10.00 -7.18 -4.21
CA LYS A 60 8.86 -7.27 -3.30
C LYS A 60 9.31 -7.67 -1.90
N ILE A 61 9.21 -6.74 -0.96
CA ILE A 61 9.66 -6.97 0.42
C ILE A 61 8.52 -7.26 1.39
N TYR A 62 7.28 -6.95 1.02
CA TYR A 62 6.11 -7.18 1.87
C TYR A 62 4.85 -7.40 1.05
N LYS A 63 3.96 -8.27 1.56
CA LYS A 63 2.63 -8.54 1.01
C LYS A 63 1.65 -8.77 2.14
N CYS A 64 0.46 -8.18 2.06
CA CYS A 64 -0.61 -8.42 3.02
C CYS A 64 -2.00 -8.28 2.41
N ASP A 65 -3.02 -8.68 3.17
CA ASP A 65 -4.41 -8.37 2.87
C ASP A 65 -4.73 -6.93 3.32
N ILE A 66 -5.18 -6.08 2.40
CA ILE A 66 -5.49 -4.67 2.64
C ILE A 66 -6.56 -4.47 3.71
N ARG A 67 -7.47 -5.44 3.91
CA ARG A 67 -8.52 -5.37 4.93
C ARG A 67 -7.97 -5.54 6.35
N LYS A 68 -6.75 -6.08 6.48
CA LYS A 68 -6.01 -6.20 7.75
C LYS A 68 -5.23 -4.92 8.08
N LEU A 69 -5.13 -3.96 7.17
CA LEU A 69 -4.54 -2.66 7.46
C LEU A 69 -5.56 -1.79 8.19
N ASP A 70 -5.17 -1.24 9.33
CA ASP A 70 -5.98 -0.27 10.03
C ASP A 70 -6.10 1.03 9.23
N TYR A 71 -7.22 1.74 9.42
CA TYR A 71 -7.33 3.10 8.92
C TYR A 71 -6.31 3.96 9.67
N GLY A 72 -5.40 4.59 8.92
CA GLY A 72 -4.45 5.54 9.50
C GLY A 72 -5.19 6.70 10.16
N LYS A 73 -4.69 7.18 11.31
CA LYS A 73 -5.08 8.46 11.90
C LYS A 73 -4.23 9.58 11.33
#